data_AF-A0A3N5RMY7-F1
#
_entry.id   AF-A0A3N5RMY7-F1
#
_cell.length_a   1.000
_cell.length_b   1.000
_cell.length_c   1.000
_cell.angle_alpha   90.00
_cell.angle_beta   90.00
_cell.angle_gamma   90.00
#
_symmetry.space_group_name_H-M   'P 1'
#
loop_
_entity.id
_entity.type
_entity.pdbx_description
1 polymer ?
#
loop_
_entity_poly.entity_id
_entity_poly.type
_entity_poly.pdbx_seq_one_letter_code
_entity_poly.pdbx_strand_id
1 'polypeptide(L)' 'MSANGILQIVLDLLPLLIPILLIQAGLVIYALIDLNKRSTVKGTRVLWAVLLVIAAISFPTGILVSAAYLGWGRHAEV' A
#
# COMPACT_ATOMS: atom_id res chain seq x y z
N MET A 1 -25.23 -14.29 -13.31
CA MET A 1 -25.37 -13.17 -12.35
C MET A 1 -25.65 -11.90 -13.14
N SER A 2 -26.69 -11.14 -12.81
CA SER A 2 -27.02 -9.91 -13.56
C SER A 2 -26.07 -8.76 -13.17
N ALA A 3 -25.88 -7.79 -14.06
CA ALA A 3 -25.07 -6.59 -13.79
C ALA A 3 -25.55 -5.85 -12.52
N ASN A 4 -26.87 -5.80 -12.31
CA ASN A 4 -27.48 -5.22 -11.12
C ASN A 4 -27.11 -5.97 -9.83
N GLY A 5 -26.91 -7.30 -9.90
CA GLY A 5 -26.44 -8.09 -8.77
C GLY A 5 -24.99 -7.79 -8.39
N ILE A 6 -24.11 -7.58 -9.38
CA ILE A 6 -22.72 -7.17 -9.14
C ILE A 6 -22.68 -5.78 -8.49
N LEU A 7 -23.48 -4.84 -9.00
CA LEU A 7 -23.56 -3.49 -8.45
C LEU A 7 -23.99 -3.50 -6.98
N GLN A 8 -25.01 -4.29 -6.64
CA GLN A 8 -25.48 -4.38 -5.26
C GLN A 8 -24.40 -4.90 -4.31
N ILE A 9 -23.66 -5.93 -4.71
CA ILE A 9 -22.53 -6.46 -3.92
C ILE A 9 -21.47 -5.37 -3.67
N VAL A 10 -21.14 -4.58 -4.68
CA VAL A 10 -20.16 -3.49 -4.53
C VAL A 10 -20.69 -2.44 -3.55
N LEU A 11 -21.95 -2.04 -3.67
CA LEU A 11 -22.58 -1.07 -2.76
C LEU A 11 -22.61 -1.58 -1.31
N ASP A 12 -22.89 -2.87 -1.12
CA ASP A 12 -22.92 -3.50 0.20
C ASP A 12 -21.51 -3.55 0.83
N LEU A 13 -20.45 -3.65 0.01
CA LEU A 13 -19.06 -3.65 0.46
C LEU A 13 -18.44 -2.25 0.61
N LEU A 14 -19.04 -1.19 0.04
CA LEU A 14 -18.49 0.17 0.11
C LEU A 14 -18.16 0.63 1.55
N PRO A 15 -19.00 0.41 2.58
CA PRO A 15 -18.70 0.80 3.95
C PRO A 15 -17.41 0.15 4.48
N LEU A 16 -17.08 -1.06 4.03
CA LEU A 16 -15.86 -1.77 4.39
C LEU A 16 -14.67 -1.36 3.51
N LEU A 17 -14.89 -1.03 2.25
CA LEU A 17 -13.82 -0.59 1.35
C LEU A 17 -13.22 0.76 1.75
N ILE A 18 -14.04 1.70 2.21
CA ILE A 18 -13.58 3.03 2.65
C ILE A 18 -12.47 2.94 3.72
N PRO A 19 -12.66 2.27 4.87
CA PRO A 19 -11.60 2.19 5.89
C PRO A 19 -10.36 1.45 5.38
N ILE A 20 -10.52 0.44 4.53
CA ILE A 20 -9.37 -0.29 3.97
C ILE A 20 -8.56 0.61 3.02
N LEU A 21 -9.23 1.40 2.18
CA LEU A 21 -8.56 2.35 1.28
C LEU A 21 -7.86 3.47 2.07
N LEU A 22 -8.44 3.94 3.17
CA LEU A 22 -7.78 4.89 4.07
C LEU A 22 -6.52 4.30 4.71
N ILE A 23 -6.57 3.04 5.16
CA ILE A 23 -5.40 2.33 5.68
C ILE A 23 -4.33 2.18 4.60
N GLN A 24 -4.71 1.81 3.37
CA GLN A 24 -3.78 1.73 2.24
C GLN A 24 -3.10 3.08 1.97
N ALA A 25 -3.88 4.15 1.86
CA ALA A 25 -3.36 5.48 1.62
C ALA A 25 -2.41 5.92 2.75
N GLY A 26 -2.81 5.74 4.00
CA GLY A 26 -2.00 6.05 5.17
C GLY A 26 -0.67 5.27 5.20
N LEU A 27 -0.70 3.97 4.92
CA LEU A 27 0.49 3.11 4.88
C LEU A 27 1.46 3.52 3.77
N VAL A 28 0.96 3.74 2.55
CA VAL A 28 1.81 4.12 1.41
C VAL A 28 2.44 5.49 1.66
N ILE A 29 1.66 6.47 2.12
CA ILE A 29 2.16 7.82 2.44
C ILE A 29 3.23 7.75 3.53
N TYR A 30 2.96 7.02 4.62
CA TYR A 30 3.90 6.87 5.71
C TYR A 30 5.19 6.18 5.25
N ALA A 31 5.08 5.11 4.46
CA ALA A 31 6.22 4.40 3.88
C ALA A 31 7.08 5.29 2.97
N LEU A 32 6.48 6.11 2.12
CA LEU A 32 7.20 7.06 1.26
C LEU A 32 7.94 8.12 2.08
N ILE A 33 7.31 8.65 3.12
CA ILE A 33 7.94 9.62 4.04
C ILE A 33 9.10 8.96 4.79
N ASP A 34 8.93 7.74 5.31
CA ASP A 34 9.98 6.98 5.99
C ASP A 34 11.16 6.69 5.04
N LEU A 35 10.88 6.27 3.80
CA LEU A 35 11.90 6.05 2.76
C LEU A 35 12.67 7.32 2.41
N ASN A 36 11.99 8.47 2.41
CA ASN A 36 12.65 9.74 2.14
C ASN A 36 13.65 10.14 3.23
N LYS A 37 13.37 9.76 4.49
CA LYS A 37 14.19 10.10 5.66
C LYS A 37 15.38 9.16 5.89
N ARG A 38 15.41 7.98 5.25
CA ARG A 38 16.47 6.98 5.45
C ARG A 38 17.65 7.15 4.50
N SER A 39 18.85 6.98 5.05
CA SER A 39 20.11 6.91 4.28
C SER A 39 20.35 5.50 3.71
N THR A 40 19.93 4.45 4.42
CA THR A 40 20.10 3.05 4.03
C THR A 40 18.78 2.27 4.18
N VAL A 41 18.59 1.27 3.32
CA VAL A 41 17.44 0.34 3.31
C VAL A 41 17.93 -1.03 2.82
N LYS A 42 17.14 -2.10 3.04
CA LYS A 42 17.44 -3.40 2.41
C LYS A 42 17.19 -3.32 0.91
N GLY A 43 18.17 -3.70 0.10
CA GLY A 43 18.11 -3.56 -1.35
C GLY A 43 18.21 -2.09 -1.80
N THR A 44 17.70 -1.78 -2.99
CA THR A 44 17.88 -0.46 -3.60
C THR A 44 16.75 0.50 -3.20
N ARG A 45 17.10 1.73 -2.76
CA ARG A 45 16.11 2.79 -2.46
C ARG A 45 15.15 3.07 -3.62
N VAL A 46 15.66 3.06 -4.84
CA VAL A 46 14.87 3.28 -6.07
C VAL A 46 13.81 2.18 -6.26
N LEU A 47 14.15 0.92 -5.98
CA LEU A 47 13.20 -0.18 -6.08
C LEU A 47 12.02 0.06 -5.13
N TRP A 48 12.29 0.39 -3.88
CA TRP A 48 11.23 0.71 -2.90
C TRP A 48 10.40 1.92 -3.31
N ALA A 49 11.03 2.98 -3.85
CA ALA A 49 10.29 4.15 -4.31
C ALA A 49 9.31 3.79 -5.44
N VAL A 50 9.75 3.04 -6.45
CA VAL A 50 8.89 2.60 -7.57
C VAL A 50 7.76 1.70 -7.06
N LEU A 51 8.08 0.71 -6.22
CA LEU A 51 7.08 -0.19 -5.67
C LEU A 51 6.02 0.55 -4.84
N LEU A 52 6.43 1.50 -4.00
CA LEU A 52 5.51 2.29 -3.17
C LEU A 52 4.65 3.27 -3.99
N VAL A 53 5.17 3.82 -5.10
CA VAL A 53 4.37 4.65 -6.01
C VAL A 53 3.31 3.81 -6.72
N ILE A 54 3.65 2.61 -7.20
CA ILE A 54 2.69 1.67 -7.81
C ILE A 54 1.66 1.20 -6.76
N ALA A 55 2.11 0.97 -5.52
CA ALA A 55 1.27 0.58 -4.40
C ALA A 55 0.16 1.61 -4.08
N ALA A 56 0.39 2.90 -4.33
CA ALA A 56 -0.59 3.96 -4.04
C ALA A 56 -1.94 3.72 -4.72
N ILE A 57 -1.94 3.20 -5.95
CA ILE A 57 -3.14 2.98 -6.77
C ILE A 57 -3.54 1.50 -6.89
N SER A 58 -2.74 0.60 -6.34
CA SER A 58 -2.96 -0.84 -6.45
C SER A 58 -3.71 -1.36 -5.22
N PHE A 59 -4.92 -1.88 -5.38
CA PHE A 59 -5.69 -2.51 -4.30
C PHE A 59 -5.81 -4.03 -4.53
N PRO A 60 -5.58 -4.89 -3.52
CA PRO A 60 -5.11 -4.62 -2.15
C PRO A 60 -3.58 -4.66 -2.03
N THR A 61 -2.85 -4.93 -3.11
CA THR A 61 -1.39 -5.12 -3.12
C THR A 61 -0.63 -3.96 -2.49
N GLY A 62 -1.16 -2.74 -2.56
CA GLY A 62 -0.54 -1.56 -1.97
C GLY A 62 -0.34 -1.67 -0.45
N ILE A 63 -1.27 -2.31 0.25
CA ILE A 63 -1.15 -2.59 1.68
C ILE A 63 0.03 -3.55 1.92
N LEU A 64 0.11 -4.63 1.14
CA LEU A 64 1.15 -5.65 1.31
C LEU A 64 2.55 -5.10 1.04
N VAL A 65 2.72 -4.32 -0.03
CA VAL A 65 4.01 -3.72 -0.38
C VAL A 65 4.44 -2.71 0.69
N SER A 66 3.52 -1.85 1.15
CA SER A 66 3.81 -0.87 2.20
C SER A 66 4.16 -1.54 3.52
N ALA A 67 3.42 -2.59 3.89
CA ALA A 67 3.70 -3.38 5.09
C ALA A 67 5.05 -4.12 4.98
N ALA A 68 5.38 -4.70 3.83
CA ALA A 68 6.67 -5.35 3.59
C ALA A 68 7.83 -4.36 3.70
N TYR A 69 7.68 -3.15 3.14
CA TYR A 69 8.66 -2.09 3.30
C TYR A 69 8.84 -1.70 4.77
N LEU A 70 7.74 -1.37 5.47
CA LEU A 70 7.79 -0.89 6.85
C LEU A 70 8.23 -1.98 7.84
N GLY A 71 7.88 -3.23 7.61
CA GLY A 71 8.25 -4.36 8.47
C GLY A 71 9.66 -4.87 8.21
N TRP A 72 10.14 -4.82 6.97
CA TRP A 72 11.39 -5.46 6.57
C TRP A 72 12.30 -4.55 5.75
N GLY A 73 11.80 -3.95 4.67
CA GLY A 73 12.59 -3.15 3.74
C GLY A 73 13.34 -1.98 4.40
N ARG A 74 12.76 -1.38 5.44
CA ARG A 74 13.33 -0.24 6.17
C ARG A 74 14.52 -0.57 7.07
N HIS A 75 14.71 -1.84 7.42
CA HIS A 75 15.74 -2.29 8.36
C HIS A 75 17.01 -2.68 7.60
N ALA A 76 17.86 -1.71 7.23
CA ALA A 76 19.15 -2.04 6.64
C ALA A 76 19.92 -3.04 7.51
N GLU A 77 20.55 -4.03 6.88
CA GLU A 77 21.44 -4.95 7.58
C GLU A 77 22.65 -4.15 8.04
N VAL A 78 22.89 -4.15 9.36
CA VAL A 78 24.06 -3.52 9.99
C VAL A 78 25.27 -4.43 9.76
#